data_AF-X0C1U7-F1
#
_entry.id   AF-X0C1U7-F1
#
_cell.length_a   1.000
_cell.length_b   1.000
_cell.length_c   1.000
_cell.angle_alpha   90.00
_cell.angle_beta   90.00
_cell.angle_gamma   90.00
#
_symmetry.space_group_name_H-M   'P 1'
#
loop_
_entity.id
_entity.type
_entity.pdbx_description
1 polymer ?
#
loop_
_entity_poly.entity_id
_entity_poly.type
_entity_poly.pdbx_seq_one_letter_code
_entity_poly.pdbx_strand_id
1 'polypeptide(L)'
;MRLSDTLLKQGVRVFDIAFWRSTADEPLRRLGREVHYPPIIDVLDPYILLVHQGMVEGLFLEDMKKRGKEVRRNMAFESYSVPDNKTGPLQVNCRANVNQDKRSVLTQYLIGCDGAHSKVRKSIPDVKAVGMSQAAIWGVLDGELITDFPDIWSKTLVYSQEHGSILIIPRERNMTRFYIELKAGAKFDRRDLGQEFMMKRAKKIMAPFRLDWKYVEWFGRYQVGQRVASRFTDGHLRAFLAGDASHTHSPKSAQGMNTSMHDSWNLSWKLNLAVRGLAKPNLLESYEEERRKIALDLVNFDYEHANQIAGGDAIALAENFRTNVRFISGIGAEYGENAINRPGIGNNHFVMGDAKPGCLLPPAKVTRYIDSNPVDIQLDIPMLGQFRIYLLMWDVQQSAPFLQTFCHAIAGTDSFISRLSAAASASYASQPRAPAPEDVYSRPERYTVVSHLFTFGLISKFLRILYLEIAC
;
A
#
# COMPACT_ATOMS: atom_id res chain seq x y z
N MET A 1 -3.11 14.90 -2.17
CA MET A 1 -3.00 14.29 -3.51
C MET A 1 -4.21 13.37 -3.69
N ARG A 2 -5.25 13.83 -4.39
CA ARG A 2 -6.42 13.01 -4.76
C ARG A 2 -6.17 12.44 -6.16
N LEU A 3 -5.21 11.53 -6.25
CA LEU A 3 -4.76 11.02 -7.56
C LEU A 3 -5.68 9.92 -8.10
N SER A 4 -6.52 9.32 -7.26
CA SER A 4 -7.29 8.12 -7.62
C SER A 4 -8.47 8.37 -8.56
N ASP A 5 -8.90 9.61 -8.79
CA ASP A 5 -10.16 9.92 -9.47
C ASP A 5 -10.28 9.27 -10.86
N THR A 6 -9.23 9.33 -11.68
CA THR A 6 -9.20 8.68 -13.00
C THR A 6 -9.29 7.16 -12.88
N LEU A 7 -8.62 6.57 -11.89
CA LEU A 7 -8.67 5.13 -11.63
C LEU A 7 -10.07 4.71 -11.18
N LEU A 8 -10.73 5.48 -10.32
CA LEU A 8 -12.09 5.23 -9.84
C LEU A 8 -13.13 5.25 -10.97
N LYS A 9 -12.88 6.04 -12.01
CA LYS A 9 -13.74 6.13 -13.21
C LYS A 9 -13.54 4.96 -14.17
N GLN A 10 -12.32 4.45 -14.29
CA GLN A 10 -11.96 3.45 -15.31
C GLN A 10 -11.84 2.02 -14.79
N GLY A 11 -11.64 1.85 -13.48
CA GLY A 11 -11.48 0.55 -12.85
C GLY A 11 -12.79 -0.20 -12.63
N VAL A 12 -12.68 -1.51 -12.43
CA VAL A 12 -13.80 -2.38 -12.10
C VAL A 12 -13.96 -2.44 -10.58
N ARG A 13 -15.15 -2.10 -10.10
CA ARG A 13 -15.51 -2.20 -8.68
C ARG A 13 -16.11 -3.57 -8.41
N VAL A 14 -15.61 -4.26 -7.41
CA VAL A 14 -16.15 -5.57 -6.99
C VAL A 14 -16.47 -5.53 -5.51
N PHE A 15 -17.73 -5.85 -5.20
CA PHE A 15 -18.32 -5.77 -3.85
C PHE A 15 -18.42 -7.12 -3.15
N ASP A 16 -18.21 -8.22 -3.88
CA ASP A 16 -18.43 -9.57 -3.39
C ASP A 16 -17.36 -10.55 -3.85
N ILE A 17 -17.41 -11.75 -3.27
CA ILE A 17 -16.65 -12.92 -3.70
C ILE A 17 -17.59 -14.12 -3.79
N ALA A 18 -17.49 -14.90 -4.87
CA ALA A 18 -18.25 -16.15 -5.05
C ALA A 18 -17.33 -17.38 -4.89
N PHE A 19 -17.88 -18.46 -4.35
CA PHE A 19 -17.17 -19.72 -4.15
C PHE A 19 -17.85 -20.85 -4.92
N TRP A 20 -17.07 -21.60 -5.70
CA TRP A 20 -17.53 -22.71 -6.52
C TRP A 20 -16.67 -23.94 -6.29
N ARG A 21 -17.30 -25.12 -6.32
CA ARG A 21 -16.62 -26.39 -6.10
C ARG A 21 -17.15 -27.50 -7.01
N SER A 22 -16.24 -28.35 -7.49
CA SER A 22 -16.52 -29.65 -8.10
C SER A 22 -15.71 -30.77 -7.43
N THR A 23 -16.28 -31.97 -7.43
CA THR A 23 -15.64 -33.22 -7.00
C THR A 23 -15.67 -34.23 -8.16
N ALA A 24 -15.19 -35.45 -7.96
CA ALA A 24 -15.32 -36.52 -8.95
C ALA A 24 -16.80 -36.87 -9.21
N ASP A 25 -17.64 -36.77 -8.17
CA ASP A 25 -19.05 -37.19 -8.21
C ASP A 25 -20.04 -36.04 -8.42
N GLU A 26 -19.62 -34.80 -8.13
CA GLU A 26 -20.47 -33.61 -8.22
C GLU A 26 -19.93 -32.60 -9.23
N PRO A 27 -20.76 -32.17 -10.21
CA PRO A 27 -20.37 -31.14 -11.16
C PRO A 27 -20.17 -29.78 -10.45
N LEU A 28 -19.50 -28.86 -11.15
CA LEU A 28 -19.19 -27.54 -10.61
C LEU A 28 -20.46 -26.78 -10.22
N ARG A 29 -20.59 -26.47 -8.92
CA ARG A 29 -21.72 -25.73 -8.36
C ARG A 29 -21.27 -24.62 -7.43
N ARG A 30 -22.12 -23.59 -7.31
CA ARG A 30 -21.91 -22.47 -6.40
C ARG A 30 -22.18 -22.92 -4.97
N LEU A 31 -21.26 -22.63 -4.07
CA LEU A 31 -21.41 -22.89 -2.63
C LEU A 31 -22.02 -21.70 -1.91
N GLY A 32 -21.67 -20.49 -2.32
CA GLY A 32 -22.15 -19.26 -1.69
C GLY A 32 -21.49 -18.00 -2.26
N ARG A 33 -21.89 -16.86 -1.72
CA ARG A 33 -21.28 -15.55 -1.97
C ARG A 33 -21.13 -14.82 -0.65
N GLU A 34 -20.05 -14.05 -0.53
CA GLU A 34 -19.78 -13.20 0.61
C GLU A 34 -19.56 -11.76 0.16
N VAL A 35 -19.95 -10.80 1.01
CA VAL A 35 -19.58 -9.40 0.80
C VAL A 35 -18.07 -9.26 1.03
N HIS A 36 -17.38 -8.58 0.13
CA HIS A 36 -15.93 -8.47 0.17
C HIS A 36 -15.46 -7.64 1.37
N TYR A 37 -16.07 -6.47 1.59
CA TYR A 37 -15.86 -5.65 2.78
C TYR A 37 -17.15 -5.56 3.59
N PRO A 38 -17.33 -6.43 4.60
CA PRO A 38 -18.50 -6.39 5.48
C PRO A 38 -18.49 -5.13 6.36
N PRO A 39 -19.64 -4.71 6.92
CA PRO A 39 -19.76 -3.44 7.67
C PRO A 39 -18.81 -3.25 8.86
N ILE A 40 -18.19 -4.31 9.38
CA ILE A 40 -17.13 -4.23 10.40
C ILE A 40 -15.85 -3.56 9.88
N ILE A 41 -15.71 -3.45 8.56
CA ILE A 41 -14.66 -2.71 7.86
C ILE A 41 -15.20 -1.31 7.58
N ASP A 42 -14.86 -0.39 8.47
CA ASP A 42 -15.23 1.02 8.32
C ASP A 42 -14.30 1.68 7.29
N VAL A 43 -14.74 1.66 6.02
CA VAL A 43 -14.06 2.28 4.88
C VAL A 43 -15.06 3.12 4.08
N LEU A 44 -14.57 4.21 3.49
CA LEU A 44 -15.40 5.09 2.65
C LEU A 44 -15.90 4.38 1.38
N ASP A 45 -15.07 3.52 0.81
CA ASP A 45 -15.31 2.79 -0.42
C ASP A 45 -15.28 1.28 -0.15
N PRO A 46 -16.43 0.63 0.16
CA PRO A 46 -16.49 -0.78 0.56
C PRO A 46 -16.45 -1.74 -0.65
N TYR A 47 -15.47 -1.54 -1.53
CA TYR A 47 -15.21 -2.40 -2.69
C TYR A 47 -13.71 -2.48 -2.98
N ILE A 48 -13.29 -3.56 -3.65
CA ILE A 48 -11.98 -3.56 -4.30
C ILE A 48 -12.08 -2.88 -5.66
N LEU A 49 -11.05 -2.08 -5.99
CA LEU A 49 -10.91 -1.49 -7.30
C LEU A 49 -9.83 -2.25 -8.09
N LEU A 50 -10.23 -2.82 -9.22
CA LEU A 50 -9.38 -3.59 -10.11
C LEU A 50 -9.02 -2.74 -11.33
N VAL A 51 -7.74 -2.48 -11.52
CA VAL A 51 -7.19 -1.68 -12.61
C VAL A 51 -5.91 -2.31 -13.16
N HIS A 52 -5.58 -2.02 -14.42
CA HIS A 52 -4.29 -2.39 -14.98
C HIS A 52 -3.15 -1.67 -14.24
N GLN A 53 -2.09 -2.40 -13.87
CA GLN A 53 -0.93 -1.82 -13.16
C GLN A 53 -0.33 -0.61 -13.92
N GLY A 54 -0.24 -0.68 -15.25
CA GLY A 54 0.22 0.44 -16.09
C GLY A 54 -0.62 1.72 -15.97
N MET A 55 -1.89 1.65 -15.57
CA MET A 55 -2.70 2.84 -15.28
C MET A 55 -2.26 3.51 -13.98
N VAL A 56 -1.95 2.71 -12.95
CA VAL A 56 -1.41 3.19 -11.68
C VAL A 56 0.00 3.77 -11.86
N GLU A 57 0.85 3.11 -12.66
CA GLU A 57 2.17 3.64 -12.99
C GLU A 57 2.08 4.95 -13.78
N GLY A 58 1.19 5.01 -14.80
CA GLY A 58 0.94 6.22 -15.58
C GLY A 58 0.54 7.39 -14.71
N LEU A 59 -0.35 7.17 -13.74
CA LEU A 59 -0.77 8.16 -12.76
C LEU A 59 0.42 8.78 -12.01
N PHE A 60 1.31 7.95 -11.46
CA PHE A 60 2.48 8.44 -10.71
C PHE A 60 3.49 9.14 -11.63
N LEU A 61 3.72 8.61 -12.83
CA LEU A 61 4.62 9.23 -13.81
C LEU A 61 4.12 10.61 -14.24
N GLU A 62 2.81 10.76 -14.43
CA GLU A 62 2.19 12.04 -14.77
C GLU A 62 2.27 13.05 -13.62
N ASP A 63 1.97 12.67 -12.37
CA ASP A 63 2.12 13.57 -11.21
C ASP A 63 3.59 13.98 -11.00
N MET A 64 4.54 13.05 -11.12
CA MET A 64 5.97 13.36 -11.09
C MET A 64 6.34 14.38 -12.16
N LYS A 65 5.89 14.16 -13.41
CA LYS A 65 6.20 15.05 -14.53
C LYS A 65 5.64 16.45 -14.33
N LYS A 66 4.40 16.57 -13.83
CA LYS A 66 3.78 17.85 -13.46
C LYS A 66 4.58 18.63 -12.42
N ARG A 67 5.35 17.92 -11.59
CA ARG A 67 6.26 18.48 -10.57
C ARG A 67 7.72 18.56 -11.04
N GLY A 68 7.97 18.44 -12.35
CA GLY A 68 9.30 18.54 -12.95
C GLY A 68 10.24 17.38 -12.58
N LYS A 69 9.71 16.20 -12.25
CA LYS A 69 10.48 14.97 -11.96
C LYS A 69 10.17 13.92 -13.00
N GLU A 70 11.18 13.16 -13.40
CA GLU A 70 11.03 12.10 -14.39
C GLU A 70 11.85 10.86 -14.01
N VAL A 71 11.37 9.69 -14.44
CA VAL A 71 12.07 8.42 -14.26
C VAL A 71 13.14 8.27 -15.33
N ARG A 72 14.40 8.21 -14.90
CA ARG A 72 15.53 7.86 -15.78
C ARG A 72 15.57 6.36 -15.98
N ARG A 73 15.46 5.93 -17.24
CA ARG A 73 15.46 4.51 -17.64
C ARG A 73 16.81 4.09 -18.23
N ASN A 74 16.95 2.80 -18.51
CA ASN A 74 18.13 2.19 -19.13
C ASN A 74 19.42 2.30 -18.29
N MET A 75 19.27 2.34 -16.97
CA MET A 75 20.36 2.36 -16.01
C MET A 75 20.17 1.23 -14.99
N ALA A 76 21.05 0.23 -15.01
CA ALA A 76 21.05 -0.87 -14.06
C ALA A 76 21.95 -0.54 -12.87
N PHE A 77 21.45 -0.75 -11.65
CA PHE A 77 22.26 -0.70 -10.43
C PHE A 77 23.32 -1.82 -10.42
N GLU A 78 24.53 -1.50 -9.97
CA GLU A 78 25.62 -2.46 -9.77
C GLU A 78 26.03 -2.60 -8.30
N SER A 79 26.32 -1.47 -7.65
CA SER A 79 26.77 -1.44 -6.25
C SER A 79 26.60 -0.05 -5.64
N TYR A 80 26.77 0.05 -4.33
CA TYR A 80 26.98 1.33 -3.65
C TYR A 80 28.11 1.20 -2.63
N SER A 81 28.74 2.33 -2.31
CA SER A 81 29.71 2.44 -1.23
C SER A 81 29.39 3.61 -0.32
N VAL A 82 29.74 3.45 0.96
CA VAL A 82 29.70 4.50 1.97
C VAL A 82 31.11 5.08 2.10
N PRO A 83 31.28 6.40 2.24
CA PRO A 83 32.58 7.00 2.52
C PRO A 83 33.24 6.42 3.78
N ASP A 84 34.57 6.29 3.79
CA ASP A 84 35.33 5.67 4.90
C ASP A 84 35.14 6.41 6.23
N ASN A 85 35.04 7.74 6.17
CA ASN A 85 34.75 8.60 7.32
C ASN A 85 33.28 8.53 7.78
N LYS A 86 32.43 7.71 7.12
CA LYS A 86 30.98 7.58 7.31
C LYS A 86 30.24 8.92 7.28
N THR A 87 30.87 9.95 6.71
CA THR A 87 30.40 11.32 6.69
C THR A 87 30.52 11.84 5.26
N GLY A 88 29.39 11.81 4.54
CA GLY A 88 29.33 12.22 3.13
C GLY A 88 28.20 11.54 2.35
N PRO A 89 28.11 11.81 1.04
CA PRO A 89 27.17 11.12 0.16
C PRO A 89 27.63 9.68 -0.12
N LEU A 90 26.66 8.78 -0.26
CA LEU A 90 26.84 7.46 -0.85
C LEU A 90 27.26 7.62 -2.31
N GLN A 91 28.18 6.78 -2.77
CA GLN A 91 28.46 6.62 -4.19
C GLN A 91 27.70 5.41 -4.71
N VAL A 92 26.74 5.64 -5.61
CA VAL A 92 25.96 4.60 -6.28
C VAL A 92 26.53 4.39 -7.68
N ASN A 93 26.91 3.16 -7.99
CA ASN A 93 27.45 2.79 -9.28
C ASN A 93 26.37 2.10 -10.12
N CYS A 94 26.17 2.63 -11.31
CA CYS A 94 25.19 2.17 -12.27
C CYS A 94 25.86 1.89 -13.62
N ARG A 95 25.21 1.06 -14.43
CA ARG A 95 25.60 0.77 -15.80
C ARG A 95 24.48 1.12 -16.76
N ALA A 96 24.81 1.84 -17.82
CA ALA A 96 23.87 2.07 -18.91
C ALA A 96 23.62 0.77 -19.69
N ASN A 97 22.36 0.38 -19.89
CA ASN A 97 22.03 -0.90 -20.53
C ASN A 97 22.45 -0.97 -22.00
N VAL A 98 22.48 0.17 -22.70
CA VAL A 98 22.69 0.22 -24.17
C VAL A 98 24.17 0.11 -24.52
N ASN A 99 25.01 0.98 -23.97
CA ASN A 99 26.44 1.06 -24.31
C ASN A 99 27.34 0.47 -23.21
N GLN A 100 26.77 -0.02 -22.11
CA GLN A 100 27.50 -0.59 -20.97
C GLN A 100 28.40 0.40 -20.21
N ASP A 101 28.23 1.71 -20.43
CA ASP A 101 28.98 2.76 -19.74
C ASP A 101 28.72 2.72 -18.24
N LYS A 102 29.80 2.81 -17.46
CA LYS A 102 29.71 2.98 -16.01
C LYS A 102 29.41 4.44 -15.67
N ARG A 103 28.49 4.67 -14.75
CA ARG A 103 28.17 5.98 -14.20
C ARG A 103 28.09 5.90 -12.68
N SER A 104 28.58 6.93 -12.00
CA SER A 104 28.45 7.07 -10.56
C SER A 104 27.53 8.24 -10.21
N VAL A 105 26.70 8.06 -9.20
CA VAL A 105 25.79 9.07 -8.65
C VAL A 105 26.10 9.24 -7.18
N LEU A 106 26.35 10.49 -6.76
CA LEU A 106 26.46 10.83 -5.36
C LEU A 106 25.07 11.15 -4.81
N THR A 107 24.67 10.48 -3.72
CA THR A 107 23.35 10.66 -3.09
C THR A 107 23.46 10.58 -1.58
N GLN A 108 22.52 11.18 -0.86
CA GLN A 108 22.44 10.98 0.59
C GLN A 108 21.86 9.60 0.91
N TYR A 109 20.77 9.23 0.25
CA TYR A 109 20.04 8.00 0.53
C TYR A 109 19.88 7.14 -0.73
N LEU A 110 19.80 5.83 -0.54
CA LEU A 110 19.49 4.84 -1.57
C LEU A 110 18.24 4.04 -1.16
N ILE A 111 17.30 3.86 -2.08
CA ILE A 111 16.11 3.03 -1.85
C ILE A 111 16.03 1.98 -2.95
N GLY A 112 16.17 0.71 -2.56
CA GLY A 112 16.01 -0.45 -3.41
C GLY A 112 14.54 -0.80 -3.58
N CYS A 113 13.96 -0.40 -4.70
CA CYS A 113 12.64 -0.83 -5.18
C CYS A 113 12.78 -1.74 -6.41
N ASP A 114 13.85 -2.52 -6.49
CA ASP A 114 14.33 -3.27 -7.66
C ASP A 114 13.85 -4.73 -7.71
N GLY A 115 12.76 -5.02 -6.99
CA GLY A 115 11.99 -6.27 -7.12
C GLY A 115 12.59 -7.50 -6.43
N ALA A 116 11.98 -8.66 -6.66
CA ALA A 116 12.27 -9.91 -5.95
C ALA A 116 13.76 -10.33 -6.00
N HIS A 117 14.45 -9.99 -7.10
CA HIS A 117 15.87 -10.30 -7.32
C HIS A 117 16.82 -9.16 -6.95
N SER A 118 16.34 -8.23 -6.12
CA SER A 118 17.02 -7.00 -5.71
C SER A 118 18.54 -7.16 -5.55
N LYS A 119 19.27 -6.36 -6.34
CA LYS A 119 20.72 -6.19 -6.21
C LYS A 119 21.03 -5.28 -5.03
N VAL A 120 20.19 -4.27 -4.75
CA VAL A 120 20.38 -3.39 -3.58
C VAL A 120 20.36 -4.23 -2.30
N ARG A 121 19.39 -5.14 -2.14
CA ARG A 121 19.34 -6.06 -1.00
C ARG A 121 20.63 -6.87 -0.85
N LYS A 122 21.14 -7.41 -1.96
CA LYS A 122 22.39 -8.21 -1.96
C LYS A 122 23.63 -7.38 -1.65
N SER A 123 23.59 -6.07 -1.87
CA SER A 123 24.70 -5.15 -1.55
C SER A 123 24.69 -4.69 -0.10
N ILE A 124 23.58 -4.82 0.63
CA ILE A 124 23.54 -4.51 2.07
C ILE A 124 24.14 -5.70 2.85
N PRO A 125 25.18 -5.48 3.67
CA PRO A 125 25.78 -6.54 4.48
C PRO A 125 24.77 -7.26 5.37
N ASP A 126 24.87 -8.59 5.44
CA ASP A 126 24.07 -9.46 6.31
C ASP A 126 22.54 -9.44 6.07
N VAL A 127 22.09 -8.85 4.97
CA VAL A 127 20.67 -8.87 4.58
C VAL A 127 20.39 -10.04 3.64
N LYS A 128 19.52 -10.95 4.08
CA LYS A 128 19.12 -12.15 3.35
C LYS A 128 17.60 -12.21 3.24
N ALA A 129 17.09 -12.75 2.14
CA ALA A 129 15.66 -13.07 2.02
C ALA A 129 15.40 -14.41 2.73
N VAL A 130 14.61 -14.39 3.79
CA VAL A 130 14.28 -15.54 4.65
C VAL A 130 12.84 -15.99 4.36
N GLY A 131 12.62 -17.29 4.16
CA GLY A 131 11.27 -17.84 3.97
C GLY A 131 11.25 -19.19 3.25
N MET A 132 10.05 -19.72 3.00
CA MET A 132 9.84 -21.06 2.43
C MET A 132 9.88 -21.05 0.90
N SER A 133 10.46 -22.11 0.32
CA SER A 133 10.71 -22.20 -1.13
C SER A 133 9.71 -23.03 -1.93
N GLN A 134 8.71 -23.65 -1.30
CA GLN A 134 7.73 -24.48 -2.02
C GLN A 134 6.64 -23.61 -2.66
N ALA A 135 6.99 -22.96 -3.75
CA ALA A 135 6.08 -22.12 -4.52
C ALA A 135 5.17 -22.99 -5.41
N ALA A 136 3.86 -22.89 -5.20
CA ALA A 136 2.88 -23.33 -6.20
C ALA A 136 3.13 -22.59 -7.52
N ILE A 137 2.89 -23.28 -8.65
CA ILE A 137 3.02 -22.68 -9.98
C ILE A 137 1.65 -22.17 -10.42
N TRP A 138 1.63 -20.90 -10.81
CA TRP A 138 0.44 -20.19 -11.26
C TRP A 138 0.57 -19.79 -12.72
N GLY A 139 -0.41 -20.14 -13.53
CA GLY A 139 -0.64 -19.50 -14.82
C GLY A 139 -1.53 -18.27 -14.63
N VAL A 140 -1.20 -17.17 -15.31
CA VAL A 140 -2.04 -15.97 -15.31
C VAL A 140 -2.39 -15.60 -16.73
N LEU A 141 -3.68 -15.48 -17.02
CA LEU A 141 -4.21 -15.13 -18.33
C LEU A 141 -5.10 -13.89 -18.20
N ASP A 142 -4.81 -12.85 -18.97
CA ASP A 142 -5.69 -11.70 -19.16
C ASP A 142 -6.24 -11.75 -20.58
N GLY A 143 -7.56 -11.67 -20.72
CA GLY A 143 -8.20 -11.62 -22.02
C GLY A 143 -9.71 -11.49 -21.94
N GLU A 144 -10.34 -11.29 -23.09
CA GLU A 144 -11.80 -11.31 -23.20
C GLU A 144 -12.26 -12.76 -23.41
N LEU A 145 -13.19 -13.21 -22.56
CA LEU A 145 -13.67 -14.59 -22.52
C LEU A 145 -15.01 -14.75 -23.25
N ILE A 146 -15.23 -15.95 -23.78
CA ILE A 146 -16.52 -16.42 -24.29
C ILE A 146 -16.96 -17.56 -23.38
N THR A 147 -17.89 -17.30 -22.46
CA THR A 147 -18.32 -18.27 -21.46
C THR A 147 -19.79 -18.11 -21.09
N ASP A 148 -20.41 -19.19 -20.63
CA ASP A 148 -21.73 -19.20 -19.99
C ASP A 148 -21.64 -19.31 -18.46
N PHE A 149 -20.42 -19.19 -17.89
CA PHE A 149 -20.22 -19.18 -16.44
C PHE A 149 -20.84 -17.92 -15.81
N PRO A 150 -21.79 -18.07 -14.88
CA PRO A 150 -22.65 -16.96 -14.45
C PRO A 150 -21.94 -15.92 -13.57
N ASP A 151 -20.84 -16.27 -12.89
CA ASP A 151 -20.14 -15.37 -11.96
C ASP A 151 -18.80 -14.85 -12.52
N ILE A 152 -18.67 -14.77 -13.84
CA ILE A 152 -17.43 -14.31 -14.50
C ILE A 152 -17.08 -12.85 -14.19
N TRP A 153 -18.10 -12.04 -13.88
CA TRP A 153 -17.98 -10.60 -13.58
C TRP A 153 -17.79 -10.28 -12.09
N SER A 154 -17.64 -11.30 -11.23
CA SER A 154 -17.36 -11.16 -9.80
C SER A 154 -15.96 -11.71 -9.50
N LYS A 155 -15.40 -11.35 -8.34
CA LYS A 155 -14.22 -12.06 -7.82
C LYS A 155 -14.68 -13.47 -7.45
N THR A 156 -14.15 -14.48 -8.12
CA THR A 156 -14.67 -15.84 -7.94
C THR A 156 -13.53 -16.82 -7.70
N LEU A 157 -13.64 -17.64 -6.65
CA LEU A 157 -12.77 -18.79 -6.46
C LEU A 157 -13.50 -20.05 -6.93
N VAL A 158 -12.89 -20.74 -7.90
CA VAL A 158 -13.36 -22.00 -8.44
C VAL A 158 -12.38 -23.09 -8.03
N TYR A 159 -12.86 -24.11 -7.32
CA TYR A 159 -12.06 -25.26 -6.92
C TYR A 159 -12.55 -26.54 -7.58
N SER A 160 -11.67 -27.23 -8.29
CA SER A 160 -11.89 -28.58 -8.79
C SER A 160 -10.99 -29.56 -8.03
N GLN A 161 -11.61 -30.55 -7.38
CA GLN A 161 -10.87 -31.59 -6.67
C GLN A 161 -9.89 -32.34 -7.57
N GLU A 162 -10.20 -32.51 -8.85
CA GLU A 162 -9.32 -33.22 -9.80
C GLU A 162 -8.35 -32.29 -10.53
N HIS A 163 -8.77 -31.05 -10.80
CA HIS A 163 -8.08 -30.19 -11.76
C HIS A 163 -7.40 -28.96 -11.15
N GLY A 164 -7.57 -28.69 -9.85
CA GLY A 164 -6.95 -27.54 -9.19
C GLY A 164 -7.91 -26.34 -9.10
N SER A 165 -7.38 -25.13 -8.97
CA SER A 165 -8.19 -23.94 -8.66
C SER A 165 -8.01 -22.82 -9.68
N ILE A 166 -9.03 -21.99 -9.84
CA ILE A 166 -8.97 -20.71 -10.55
C ILE A 166 -9.46 -19.60 -9.62
N LEU A 167 -8.66 -18.54 -9.48
CA LEU A 167 -9.14 -17.26 -8.99
C LEU A 167 -9.43 -16.34 -10.18
N ILE A 168 -10.71 -16.00 -10.34
CA ILE A 168 -11.27 -15.14 -11.39
C ILE A 168 -11.31 -13.71 -10.88
N ILE A 169 -10.76 -12.78 -11.65
CA ILE A 169 -10.68 -11.36 -11.34
C ILE A 169 -11.20 -10.57 -12.55
N PRO A 170 -12.37 -9.93 -12.48
CA PRO A 170 -12.88 -9.13 -13.59
C PRO A 170 -12.01 -7.88 -13.80
N ARG A 171 -11.86 -7.44 -15.05
CA ARG A 171 -10.95 -6.36 -15.43
C ARG A 171 -11.64 -5.39 -16.38
N GLU A 172 -11.02 -4.23 -16.53
CA GLU A 172 -11.46 -3.20 -17.47
C GLU A 172 -11.45 -3.73 -18.91
N ARG A 173 -12.14 -3.03 -19.83
CA ARG A 173 -12.20 -3.39 -21.27
C ARG A 173 -12.79 -4.79 -21.54
N ASN A 174 -13.81 -5.20 -20.77
CA ASN A 174 -14.47 -6.52 -20.90
C ASN A 174 -13.54 -7.72 -20.62
N MET A 175 -12.34 -7.49 -20.08
CA MET A 175 -11.39 -8.55 -19.82
C MET A 175 -11.66 -9.25 -18.49
N THR A 176 -11.12 -10.45 -18.35
CA THR A 176 -11.07 -11.17 -17.09
C THR A 176 -9.68 -11.77 -16.92
N ARG A 177 -9.13 -11.63 -15.73
CA ARG A 177 -7.87 -12.25 -15.32
C ARG A 177 -8.15 -13.57 -14.63
N PHE A 178 -7.55 -14.65 -15.12
CA PHE A 178 -7.57 -15.97 -14.49
C PHE A 178 -6.22 -16.24 -13.85
N TYR A 179 -6.19 -16.49 -12.54
CA TYR A 179 -5.07 -17.12 -11.86
C TYR A 179 -5.35 -18.62 -11.72
N ILE A 180 -4.58 -19.45 -12.41
CA ILE A 180 -4.79 -20.91 -12.49
C ILE A 180 -3.71 -21.60 -11.67
N GLU A 181 -4.11 -22.26 -10.59
CA GLU A 181 -3.21 -23.02 -9.72
C GLU A 181 -3.00 -24.43 -10.27
N LEU A 182 -1.74 -24.83 -10.40
CA LEU A 182 -1.40 -26.23 -10.63
C LEU A 182 -1.23 -26.94 -9.29
N LYS A 183 -1.91 -28.09 -9.10
CA LYS A 183 -1.75 -28.91 -7.89
C LYS A 183 -0.29 -29.36 -7.71
N ALA A 184 0.18 -29.28 -6.47
CA ALA A 184 1.50 -29.75 -6.07
C ALA A 184 1.64 -31.27 -6.33
N GLY A 185 2.84 -31.70 -6.78
CA GLY A 185 3.15 -33.11 -7.03
C GLY A 185 3.05 -33.55 -8.50
N ALA A 186 2.39 -32.79 -9.36
CA ALA A 186 2.46 -33.03 -10.80
C ALA A 186 3.82 -32.55 -11.34
N LYS A 187 4.63 -33.48 -11.88
CA LYS A 187 5.91 -33.17 -12.52
C LYS A 187 5.64 -32.56 -13.90
N PHE A 188 5.44 -31.25 -13.94
CA PHE A 188 5.39 -30.52 -15.20
C PHE A 188 6.78 -29.99 -15.54
N ASP A 189 7.26 -30.21 -16.77
CA ASP A 189 8.39 -29.43 -17.28
C ASP A 189 7.90 -27.98 -17.45
N ARG A 190 8.68 -27.02 -16.95
CA ARG A 190 8.38 -25.58 -17.08
C ARG A 190 8.15 -25.17 -18.53
N ARG A 191 8.80 -25.83 -19.49
CA ARG A 191 8.66 -25.56 -20.93
C ARG A 191 7.27 -25.88 -21.46
N ASP A 192 6.58 -26.84 -20.85
CA ASP A 192 5.26 -27.31 -21.28
C ASP A 192 4.11 -26.50 -20.68
N LEU A 193 4.40 -25.64 -19.71
CA LEU A 193 3.43 -24.76 -19.04
C LEU A 193 3.12 -23.49 -19.84
N GLY A 194 2.90 -23.62 -21.14
CA GLY A 194 2.56 -22.51 -22.04
C GLY A 194 1.12 -22.01 -21.89
N GLN A 195 0.78 -20.95 -22.62
CA GLN A 195 -0.55 -20.35 -22.65
C GLN A 195 -1.65 -21.39 -22.98
N GLU A 196 -1.47 -22.17 -24.04
CA GLU A 196 -2.46 -23.18 -24.46
C GLU A 196 -2.71 -24.25 -23.39
N PHE A 197 -1.66 -24.67 -22.67
CA PHE A 197 -1.79 -25.62 -21.58
C PHE A 197 -2.67 -25.03 -20.47
N MET A 198 -2.44 -23.77 -20.10
CA MET A 198 -3.23 -23.08 -19.08
C MET A 198 -4.69 -22.89 -19.51
N MET A 199 -4.93 -22.53 -20.76
CA MET A 199 -6.29 -22.45 -21.32
C MET A 199 -6.99 -23.81 -21.25
N LYS A 200 -6.35 -24.90 -21.70
CA LYS A 200 -6.89 -26.26 -21.62
C LYS A 200 -7.16 -26.67 -20.16
N ARG A 201 -6.27 -26.33 -19.23
CA ARG A 201 -6.45 -26.62 -17.81
C ARG A 201 -7.63 -25.85 -17.23
N ALA A 202 -7.79 -24.57 -17.59
CA ALA A 202 -8.91 -23.77 -17.16
C ALA A 202 -10.26 -24.31 -17.67
N LYS A 203 -10.32 -24.75 -18.94
CA LYS A 203 -11.52 -25.41 -19.49
C LYS A 203 -11.92 -26.65 -18.66
N LYS A 204 -10.94 -27.44 -18.21
CA LYS A 204 -11.19 -28.60 -17.34
C LYS A 204 -11.70 -28.21 -15.95
N ILE A 205 -11.12 -27.19 -15.32
CA ILE A 205 -11.54 -26.73 -13.98
C ILE A 205 -12.96 -26.14 -14.03
N MET A 206 -13.31 -25.43 -15.11
CA MET A 206 -14.58 -24.71 -15.27
C MET A 206 -15.73 -25.58 -15.80
N ALA A 207 -15.49 -26.84 -16.17
CA ALA A 207 -16.53 -27.73 -16.66
C ALA A 207 -17.67 -27.88 -15.62
N PRO A 208 -18.94 -27.93 -16.03
CA PRO A 208 -19.43 -28.10 -17.40
C PRO A 208 -19.62 -26.80 -18.19
N PHE A 209 -19.29 -25.63 -17.63
CA PHE A 209 -19.48 -24.36 -18.31
C PHE A 209 -18.57 -24.24 -19.53
N ARG A 210 -19.11 -23.72 -20.63
CA ARG A 210 -18.33 -23.43 -21.83
C ARG A 210 -17.34 -22.33 -21.50
N LEU A 211 -16.10 -22.50 -21.92
CA LEU A 211 -15.05 -21.49 -21.77
C LEU A 211 -14.19 -21.44 -23.03
N ASP A 212 -14.10 -20.27 -23.62
CA ASP A 212 -13.12 -19.94 -24.65
C ASP A 212 -12.59 -18.51 -24.51
N TRP A 213 -11.58 -18.16 -25.32
CA TRP A 213 -11.01 -16.82 -25.36
C TRP A 213 -11.27 -16.21 -26.73
N LYS A 214 -11.82 -14.99 -26.75
CA LYS A 214 -11.85 -14.18 -27.97
C LYS A 214 -10.44 -13.70 -28.31
N TYR A 215 -9.67 -13.30 -27.29
CA TYR A 215 -8.24 -13.04 -27.37
C TYR A 215 -7.58 -13.17 -25.99
N VAL A 216 -6.26 -13.29 -25.98
CA VAL A 216 -5.42 -13.21 -24.77
C VAL A 216 -4.50 -11.99 -24.94
N GLU A 217 -4.67 -10.99 -24.07
CA GLU A 217 -3.84 -9.78 -24.03
C GLU A 217 -2.47 -10.09 -23.44
N TRP A 218 -2.46 -10.90 -22.38
CA TRP A 218 -1.24 -11.18 -21.63
C TRP A 218 -1.28 -12.56 -20.98
N PHE A 219 -0.13 -13.23 -21.01
CA PHE A 219 0.11 -14.49 -20.32
C PHE A 219 1.39 -14.40 -19.49
N GLY A 220 1.32 -14.89 -18.25
CA GLY A 220 2.46 -14.98 -17.36
C GLY A 220 2.46 -16.24 -16.51
N ARG A 221 3.63 -16.57 -15.97
CA ARG A 221 3.80 -17.66 -15.00
C ARG A 221 4.37 -17.08 -13.73
N TYR A 222 3.71 -17.32 -12.60
CA TYR A 222 4.20 -16.93 -11.28
C TYR A 222 4.61 -18.16 -10.51
N GLN A 223 5.86 -18.14 -10.04
CA GLN A 223 6.38 -19.08 -9.07
C GLN A 223 7.12 -18.28 -8.01
N VAL A 224 6.35 -17.67 -7.11
CA VAL A 224 6.87 -16.80 -6.08
C VAL A 224 6.73 -17.51 -4.74
N GLY A 225 7.86 -17.73 -4.08
CA GLY A 225 7.88 -18.21 -2.71
C GLY A 225 7.71 -17.05 -1.74
N GLN A 226 7.21 -17.33 -0.55
CA GLN A 226 7.04 -16.34 0.50
C GLN A 226 8.38 -16.06 1.16
N ARG A 227 8.84 -14.81 1.15
CA ARG A 227 10.13 -14.40 1.72
C ARG A 227 10.03 -12.99 2.30
N VAL A 228 10.78 -12.74 3.37
CA VAL A 228 10.98 -11.40 3.95
C VAL A 228 12.47 -11.19 4.18
N ALA A 229 12.98 -10.01 3.88
CA ALA A 229 14.35 -9.64 4.15
C ALA A 229 14.61 -9.61 5.66
N SER A 230 15.78 -10.08 6.10
CA SER A 230 16.18 -10.07 7.51
C SER A 230 16.22 -8.66 8.09
N ARG A 231 16.51 -7.66 7.24
CA ARG A 231 16.41 -6.22 7.53
C ARG A 231 15.89 -5.48 6.30
N PHE A 232 15.27 -4.33 6.53
CA PHE A 232 14.75 -3.41 5.52
C PHE A 232 15.65 -2.18 5.35
N THR A 233 16.60 -1.96 6.25
CA THR A 233 17.62 -0.91 6.15
C THR A 233 19.03 -1.47 6.38
N ASP A 234 20.03 -0.75 5.89
CA ASP A 234 21.42 -0.93 6.32
C ASP A 234 21.63 -0.42 7.76
N GLY A 235 22.75 -0.80 8.38
CA GLY A 235 23.10 -0.41 9.75
C GLY A 235 23.42 1.08 9.93
N HIS A 236 23.39 1.88 8.86
CA HIS A 236 23.66 3.32 8.88
C HIS A 236 22.42 4.16 8.59
N LEU A 237 21.27 3.54 8.32
CA LEU A 237 20.03 4.23 7.95
C LEU A 237 20.17 5.08 6.67
N ARG A 238 20.95 4.59 5.70
CA ARG A 238 21.24 5.27 4.44
C ARG A 238 20.78 4.50 3.21
N ALA A 239 20.72 3.16 3.29
CA ALA A 239 20.18 2.31 2.24
C ALA A 239 18.95 1.54 2.75
N PHE A 240 17.82 1.66 2.04
CA PHE A 240 16.54 1.06 2.41
C PHE A 240 16.02 0.13 1.32
N LEU A 241 15.16 -0.81 1.68
CA LEU A 241 14.47 -1.72 0.77
C LEU A 241 12.96 -1.53 0.89
N ALA A 242 12.25 -1.51 -0.23
CA ALA A 242 10.79 -1.41 -0.26
C ALA A 242 10.17 -2.36 -1.30
N GLY A 243 8.96 -2.85 -1.00
CA GLY A 243 8.21 -3.75 -1.86
C GLY A 243 8.89 -5.09 -2.09
N ASP A 244 8.83 -5.61 -3.31
CA ASP A 244 9.39 -6.93 -3.67
C ASP A 244 10.90 -7.09 -3.36
N ALA A 245 11.63 -5.97 -3.19
CA ALA A 245 13.01 -6.00 -2.73
C ALA A 245 13.13 -6.43 -1.24
N SER A 246 12.14 -6.12 -0.42
CA SER A 246 12.10 -6.42 1.01
C SER A 246 11.18 -7.60 1.36
N HIS A 247 10.12 -7.88 0.61
CA HIS A 247 9.25 -9.04 0.85
C HIS A 247 8.56 -9.54 -0.42
N THR A 248 8.32 -10.84 -0.52
CA THR A 248 7.58 -11.46 -1.63
C THR A 248 6.57 -12.44 -1.07
N HIS A 249 5.39 -12.54 -1.67
CA HIS A 249 4.34 -13.46 -1.26
C HIS A 249 3.54 -13.97 -2.47
N SER A 250 2.59 -14.87 -2.26
CA SER A 250 1.80 -15.43 -3.33
C SER A 250 0.81 -14.41 -3.94
N PRO A 251 0.41 -14.57 -5.21
CA PRO A 251 -0.63 -13.72 -5.82
C PRO A 251 -2.01 -13.86 -5.17
N LYS A 252 -2.29 -14.94 -4.43
CA LYS A 252 -3.63 -15.25 -3.85
C LYS A 252 -4.14 -14.14 -2.95
N SER A 253 -3.24 -13.52 -2.19
CA SER A 253 -3.58 -12.46 -1.24
C SER A 253 -3.87 -11.10 -1.89
N ALA A 254 -3.54 -10.91 -3.18
CA ALA A 254 -3.70 -9.66 -3.92
C ALA A 254 -3.07 -8.41 -3.24
N GLN A 255 -2.04 -8.61 -2.39
CA GLN A 255 -1.44 -7.54 -1.59
C GLN A 255 -0.16 -6.93 -2.19
N GLY A 256 0.48 -7.54 -3.18
CA GLY A 256 1.88 -7.25 -3.54
C GLY A 256 2.16 -5.79 -3.85
N MET A 257 1.46 -5.25 -4.85
CA MET A 257 1.61 -3.85 -5.22
C MET A 257 1.13 -2.91 -4.10
N ASN A 258 0.04 -3.25 -3.41
CA ASN A 258 -0.51 -2.43 -2.33
C ASN A 258 0.50 -2.28 -1.18
N THR A 259 0.97 -3.39 -0.60
CA THR A 259 1.96 -3.38 0.48
C THR A 259 3.26 -2.70 0.04
N SER A 260 3.71 -2.93 -1.19
CA SER A 260 4.91 -2.26 -1.75
C SER A 260 4.76 -0.74 -1.83
N MET A 261 3.59 -0.25 -2.25
CA MET A 261 3.29 1.18 -2.25
C MET A 261 3.21 1.74 -0.82
N HIS A 262 2.64 0.99 0.12
CA HIS A 262 2.57 1.38 1.53
C HIS A 262 3.96 1.46 2.19
N ASP A 263 4.91 0.60 1.83
CA ASP A 263 6.30 0.71 2.28
C ASP A 263 6.91 2.03 1.83
N SER A 264 6.80 2.34 0.54
CA SER A 264 7.32 3.57 -0.04
C SER A 264 6.62 4.80 0.55
N TRP A 265 5.30 4.73 0.76
CA TRP A 265 4.52 5.78 1.40
C TRP A 265 5.00 6.06 2.82
N ASN A 266 5.19 5.02 3.64
CA ASN A 266 5.71 5.12 5.00
C ASN A 266 7.11 5.75 5.03
N LEU A 267 8.00 5.33 4.14
CA LEU A 267 9.39 5.82 4.11
C LEU A 267 9.49 7.26 3.57
N SER A 268 8.64 7.63 2.61
CA SER A 268 8.77 8.89 1.85
C SER A 268 8.76 10.15 2.73
N TRP A 269 7.84 10.25 3.68
CA TRP A 269 7.73 11.42 4.55
C TRP A 269 8.88 11.47 5.58
N LYS A 270 9.31 10.30 6.07
CA LYS A 270 10.46 10.16 6.98
C LYS A 270 11.75 10.63 6.29
N LEU A 271 11.98 10.19 5.05
CA LEU A 271 13.10 10.63 4.23
C LEU A 271 13.03 12.11 3.87
N ASN A 272 11.84 12.65 3.56
CA ASN A 272 11.69 14.08 3.32
C ASN A 272 12.15 14.91 4.53
N LEU A 273 11.79 14.50 5.75
CA LEU A 273 12.25 15.18 6.97
C LEU A 273 13.75 14.99 7.20
N ALA A 274 14.30 13.80 6.91
CA ALA A 274 15.72 13.52 7.08
C ALA A 274 16.61 14.32 6.13
N VAL A 275 16.28 14.36 4.84
CA VAL A 275 16.99 15.16 3.82
C VAL A 275 16.95 16.66 4.15
N ARG A 276 15.89 17.11 4.82
CA ARG A 276 15.70 18.49 5.26
C ARG A 276 16.40 18.86 6.57
N GLY A 277 17.04 17.89 7.24
CA GLY A 277 17.66 18.08 8.55
C GLY A 277 16.66 18.23 9.70
N LEU A 278 15.41 17.78 9.50
CA LEU A 278 14.30 17.90 10.47
C LEU A 278 13.98 16.57 11.15
N ALA A 279 14.73 15.50 10.87
CA ALA A 279 14.54 14.18 11.47
C ALA A 279 15.70 13.80 12.40
N LYS A 280 15.35 13.12 13.48
CA LYS A 280 16.30 12.34 14.30
C LYS A 280 16.45 10.92 13.73
N PRO A 281 17.55 10.20 13.99
CA PRO A 281 17.77 8.84 13.48
C PRO A 281 16.64 7.86 13.78
N ASN A 282 16.06 7.94 14.99
CA ASN A 282 14.94 7.11 15.42
C ASN A 282 13.68 7.22 14.53
N LEU A 283 13.51 8.33 13.81
CA LEU A 283 12.44 8.44 12.83
C LEU A 283 12.65 7.45 11.67
N LEU A 284 13.89 7.31 11.18
CA LEU A 284 14.19 6.38 10.09
C LEU A 284 14.22 4.93 10.59
N GLU A 285 14.68 4.68 11.82
CA GLU A 285 14.64 3.35 12.46
C GLU A 285 13.22 2.78 12.48
N SER A 286 12.23 3.64 12.77
CA SER A 286 10.81 3.24 12.79
C SER A 286 10.31 2.66 11.47
N TYR A 287 10.95 2.94 10.32
CA TYR A 287 10.55 2.33 9.04
C TYR A 287 10.64 0.80 9.08
N GLU A 288 11.76 0.26 9.56
CA GLU A 288 11.95 -1.18 9.66
C GLU A 288 11.02 -1.78 10.72
N GLU A 289 10.95 -1.16 11.90
CA GLU A 289 10.08 -1.60 13.00
C GLU A 289 8.61 -1.73 12.56
N GLU A 290 8.14 -0.77 11.78
CA GLU A 290 6.77 -0.73 11.27
C GLU A 290 6.56 -1.68 10.09
N ARG A 291 7.34 -1.55 9.02
CA ARG A 291 7.05 -2.21 7.74
C ARG A 291 7.50 -3.66 7.68
N ARG A 292 8.57 -4.02 8.38
CA ARG A 292 9.00 -5.42 8.45
C ARG A 292 8.00 -6.27 9.22
N LYS A 293 7.40 -5.74 10.29
CA LYS A 293 6.30 -6.42 10.99
C LYS A 293 5.13 -6.71 10.05
N ILE A 294 4.66 -5.70 9.32
CA ILE A 294 3.56 -5.86 8.36
C ILE A 294 3.90 -6.89 7.27
N ALA A 295 5.14 -6.92 6.79
CA ALA A 295 5.57 -7.92 5.81
C ALA A 295 5.61 -9.35 6.38
N LEU A 296 5.98 -9.52 7.65
CA LEU A 296 5.93 -10.82 8.34
C LEU A 296 4.48 -11.27 8.55
N ASP A 297 3.61 -10.37 9.03
CA ASP A 297 2.19 -10.63 9.20
C ASP A 297 1.55 -11.05 7.85
N LEU A 298 1.92 -10.38 6.76
CA LEU A 298 1.48 -10.71 5.40
C LEU A 298 1.91 -12.11 4.96
N VAL A 299 3.17 -12.45 5.17
CA VAL A 299 3.70 -13.77 4.78
C VAL A 299 3.05 -14.89 5.59
N ASN A 300 2.86 -14.69 6.89
CA ASN A 300 2.18 -15.66 7.75
C ASN A 300 0.73 -15.87 7.31
N PHE A 301 -0.01 -14.78 7.07
CA PHE A 301 -1.37 -14.83 6.54
C PHE A 301 -1.44 -15.54 5.19
N ASP A 302 -0.56 -15.18 4.24
CA ASP A 302 -0.53 -15.76 2.90
C ASP A 302 -0.21 -17.26 2.93
N TYR A 303 0.61 -17.73 3.87
CA TYR A 303 0.89 -19.15 4.08
C TYR A 303 -0.35 -19.93 4.49
N GLU A 304 -1.09 -19.45 5.49
CA GLU A 304 -2.34 -20.08 5.94
C GLU A 304 -3.40 -20.07 4.83
N HIS A 305 -3.58 -18.92 4.18
CA HIS A 305 -4.56 -18.74 3.12
C HIS A 305 -4.27 -19.61 1.89
N ALA A 306 -3.00 -19.72 1.50
CA ALA A 306 -2.60 -20.54 0.35
C ALA A 306 -2.86 -22.04 0.57
N ASN A 307 -2.63 -22.54 1.80
CA ASN A 307 -2.87 -23.94 2.16
C ASN A 307 -4.36 -24.29 2.19
N GLN A 308 -5.21 -23.39 2.68
CA GLN A 308 -6.67 -23.61 2.71
C GLN A 308 -7.29 -23.66 1.31
N ILE A 309 -6.87 -22.77 0.39
CA ILE A 309 -7.31 -22.81 -1.01
C ILE A 309 -6.90 -24.13 -1.68
N ALA A 310 -5.68 -24.62 -1.41
CA ALA A 310 -5.22 -25.89 -1.96
C ALA A 310 -6.05 -27.09 -1.46
N GLY A 311 -6.61 -27.00 -0.24
CA GLY A 311 -7.47 -28.03 0.36
C GLY A 311 -8.93 -28.01 -0.11
N GLY A 312 -9.42 -26.89 -0.69
CA GLY A 312 -10.78 -26.77 -1.19
C GLY A 312 -11.87 -26.68 -0.11
N ASP A 313 -11.49 -26.31 1.12
CA ASP A 313 -12.42 -26.09 2.22
C ASP A 313 -12.99 -24.65 2.15
N ALA A 314 -14.19 -24.53 1.60
CA ALA A 314 -14.85 -23.23 1.43
C ALA A 314 -15.28 -22.59 2.76
N ILE A 315 -15.58 -23.38 3.80
CA ILE A 315 -15.98 -22.85 5.11
C ILE A 315 -14.77 -22.25 5.80
N ALA A 316 -13.65 -23.00 5.84
CA ALA A 316 -12.40 -22.50 6.40
C ALA A 316 -11.90 -21.26 5.65
N LEU A 317 -12.08 -21.22 4.33
CA LEU A 317 -11.69 -20.07 3.52
C LEU A 317 -12.55 -18.82 3.80
N ALA A 318 -13.86 -18.99 3.92
CA ALA A 318 -14.77 -17.89 4.26
C ALA A 318 -14.45 -17.35 5.68
N GLU A 319 -14.19 -18.23 6.64
CA GLU A 319 -13.81 -17.83 7.99
C GLU A 319 -12.45 -17.13 8.02
N ASN A 320 -11.43 -17.67 7.34
CA ASN A 320 -10.13 -17.01 7.20
C ASN A 320 -10.27 -15.61 6.58
N PHE A 321 -11.08 -15.49 5.51
CA PHE A 321 -11.36 -14.19 4.90
C PHE A 321 -11.99 -13.24 5.92
N ARG A 322 -13.00 -13.69 6.69
CA ARG A 322 -13.66 -12.90 7.73
C ARG A 322 -12.72 -12.47 8.86
N THR A 323 -11.83 -13.35 9.32
CA THR A 323 -10.86 -13.04 10.39
C THR A 323 -9.83 -12.02 9.91
N ASN A 324 -9.40 -12.11 8.65
CA ASN A 324 -8.28 -11.33 8.12
C ASN A 324 -8.70 -10.16 7.24
N VAL A 325 -10.00 -9.90 7.07
CA VAL A 325 -10.51 -8.86 6.16
C VAL A 325 -9.98 -7.46 6.48
N ARG A 326 -9.70 -7.14 7.76
CA ARG A 326 -9.03 -5.88 8.14
C ARG A 326 -7.63 -5.78 7.56
N PHE A 327 -6.87 -6.86 7.59
CA PHE A 327 -5.53 -6.89 7.03
C PHE A 327 -5.56 -6.83 5.50
N ILE A 328 -6.45 -7.60 4.87
CA ILE A 328 -6.62 -7.66 3.40
C ILE A 328 -7.06 -6.31 2.80
N SER A 329 -7.86 -5.54 3.54
CA SER A 329 -8.28 -4.19 3.12
C SER A 329 -7.19 -3.13 3.27
N GLY A 330 -6.05 -3.46 3.90
CA GLY A 330 -4.95 -2.52 4.13
C GLY A 330 -5.15 -1.57 5.32
N ILE A 331 -6.36 -1.48 5.88
CA ILE A 331 -6.63 -0.66 7.07
C ILE A 331 -6.12 -1.30 8.36
N GLY A 332 -5.97 -2.63 8.37
CA GLY A 332 -5.50 -3.42 9.51
C GLY A 332 -3.98 -3.44 9.66
N ALA A 333 -3.24 -2.57 8.96
CA ALA A 333 -1.83 -2.39 9.18
C ALA A 333 -1.62 -1.60 10.49
N GLU A 334 -1.46 -2.33 11.59
CA GLU A 334 -1.28 -1.76 12.93
C GLU A 334 0.18 -1.85 13.36
N TYR A 335 0.76 -0.70 13.68
CA TYR A 335 2.14 -0.58 14.14
C TYR A 335 2.25 -0.77 15.64
N GLY A 336 3.30 -1.48 16.06
CA GLY A 336 3.65 -1.62 17.47
C GLY A 336 4.20 -0.33 18.06
N GLU A 337 4.42 -0.34 19.38
CA GLU A 337 5.05 0.79 20.07
C GLU A 337 6.45 1.06 19.51
N ASN A 338 6.72 2.33 19.22
CA ASN A 338 8.04 2.80 18.80
C ASN A 338 8.23 4.29 19.13
N ALA A 339 9.26 4.92 18.55
CA ALA A 339 9.55 6.34 18.78
C ALA A 339 8.41 7.31 18.42
N ILE A 340 7.52 6.94 17.49
CA ILE A 340 6.42 7.79 16.98
C ILE A 340 5.02 7.23 17.28
N ASN A 341 4.92 5.95 17.67
CA ASN A 341 3.69 5.30 18.11
C ASN A 341 3.80 5.02 19.61
N ARG A 342 3.28 5.92 20.44
CA ARG A 342 3.34 5.78 21.91
C ARG A 342 1.93 5.56 22.48
N PRO A 343 1.70 4.50 23.28
CA PRO A 343 0.49 4.44 24.08
C PRO A 343 0.47 5.65 25.03
N GLY A 344 -0.71 6.19 25.32
CA GLY A 344 -0.86 7.37 26.17
C GLY A 344 -0.14 7.20 27.51
N ILE A 345 0.49 8.27 28.00
CA ILE A 345 1.23 8.25 29.27
C ILE A 345 0.22 8.24 30.44
N GLY A 346 0.17 7.14 31.20
CA GLY A 346 -0.56 7.00 32.47
C GLY A 346 -1.89 6.25 32.39
N ASN A 347 -2.42 5.83 33.56
CA ASN A 347 -3.74 5.19 33.76
C ASN A 347 -4.94 6.13 33.46
N ASN A 348 -4.80 7.10 32.56
CA ASN A 348 -5.84 8.09 32.32
C ASN A 348 -6.99 7.49 31.48
N HIS A 349 -8.09 7.24 32.17
CA HIS A 349 -9.40 6.73 31.72
C HIS A 349 -10.13 7.62 30.67
N PHE A 350 -9.42 8.40 29.86
CA PHE A 350 -10.00 9.40 28.96
C PHE A 350 -9.73 9.18 27.47
N VAL A 351 -9.04 8.10 27.08
CA VAL A 351 -8.98 7.69 25.66
C VAL A 351 -10.29 7.00 25.31
N MET A 352 -11.23 7.78 24.76
CA MET A 352 -12.49 7.28 24.22
C MET A 352 -12.42 7.19 22.69
N GLY A 353 -13.10 6.21 22.10
CA GLY A 353 -13.20 6.03 20.64
C GLY A 353 -12.14 5.11 20.03
N ASP A 354 -12.15 5.01 18.70
CA ASP A 354 -11.38 4.01 17.94
C ASP A 354 -9.99 4.48 17.49
N ALA A 355 -9.67 5.77 17.66
CA ALA A 355 -8.36 6.32 17.28
C ALA A 355 -7.27 5.80 18.23
N LYS A 356 -6.29 5.09 17.68
CA LYS A 356 -5.22 4.44 18.44
C LYS A 356 -3.84 4.72 17.83
N PRO A 357 -2.79 4.91 18.64
CA PRO A 357 -1.41 5.01 18.13
C PRO A 357 -1.05 3.81 17.25
N GLY A 358 -0.33 4.06 16.16
CA GLY A 358 0.07 3.01 15.21
C GLY A 358 -1.01 2.58 14.22
N CYS A 359 -2.25 3.08 14.34
CA CYS A 359 -3.35 2.80 13.41
C CYS A 359 -3.65 3.99 12.49
N LEU A 360 -4.37 3.73 11.39
CA LEU A 360 -4.96 4.82 10.59
C LEU A 360 -5.99 5.60 11.42
N LEU A 361 -6.12 6.89 11.13
CA LEU A 361 -7.18 7.72 11.69
C LEU A 361 -8.55 7.12 11.28
N PRO A 362 -9.48 6.84 12.20
CA PRO A 362 -10.80 6.33 11.85
C PRO A 362 -11.54 7.26 10.87
N PRO A 363 -12.30 6.72 9.90
CA PRO A 363 -13.12 7.54 9.03
C PRO A 363 -14.16 8.33 9.84
N ALA A 364 -14.33 9.60 9.50
CA ALA A 364 -15.40 10.42 10.07
C ALA A 364 -15.79 11.52 9.08
N LYS A 365 -17.11 11.72 8.92
CA LYS A 365 -17.68 12.86 8.19
C LYS A 365 -17.91 14.01 9.15
N VAL A 366 -17.42 15.19 8.76
CA VAL A 366 -17.56 16.45 9.48
C VAL A 366 -18.03 17.53 8.51
N THR A 367 -18.58 18.62 9.03
CA THR A 367 -18.94 19.80 8.24
C THR A 367 -17.81 20.80 8.34
N ARG A 368 -17.21 21.22 7.24
CA ARG A 368 -16.18 22.26 7.29
C ARG A 368 -16.81 23.59 7.64
N TYR A 369 -16.27 24.28 8.64
CA TYR A 369 -16.91 25.47 9.22
C TYR A 369 -17.06 26.63 8.22
N ILE A 370 -16.03 26.91 7.42
CA ILE A 370 -15.96 28.10 6.57
C ILE A 370 -16.98 28.11 5.42
N ASP A 371 -17.40 26.93 4.93
CA ASP A 371 -18.22 26.79 3.72
C ASP A 371 -19.39 25.80 3.89
N SER A 372 -19.55 25.22 5.08
CA SER A 372 -20.57 24.21 5.41
C SER A 372 -20.52 22.95 4.54
N ASN A 373 -19.41 22.67 3.86
CA ASN A 373 -19.29 21.47 3.04
C ASN A 373 -19.09 20.22 3.92
N PRO A 374 -19.79 19.10 3.65
CA PRO A 374 -19.47 17.82 4.27
C PRO A 374 -18.14 17.28 3.73
N VAL A 375 -17.23 16.92 4.62
CA VAL A 375 -15.88 16.46 4.29
C VAL A 375 -15.48 15.24 5.11
N ASP A 376 -14.66 14.38 4.53
CA ASP A 376 -14.06 13.25 5.23
C ASP A 376 -12.73 13.68 5.86
N ILE A 377 -12.63 13.59 7.19
CA ILE A 377 -11.49 14.15 7.95
C ILE A 377 -10.12 13.62 7.52
N GLN A 378 -10.07 12.37 7.07
CA GLN A 378 -8.85 11.72 6.61
C GLN A 378 -8.25 12.42 5.37
N LEU A 379 -9.14 12.98 4.53
CA LEU A 379 -8.84 13.49 3.20
C LEU A 379 -8.93 15.02 3.08
N ASP A 380 -9.49 15.70 4.08
CA ASP A 380 -9.75 17.14 4.01
C ASP A 380 -8.46 17.98 4.04
N ILE A 381 -7.58 17.66 5.00
CA ILE A 381 -6.23 18.22 5.02
C ILE A 381 -5.40 17.46 3.95
N PRO A 382 -4.75 18.14 2.99
CA PRO A 382 -3.90 17.48 2.02
C PRO A 382 -2.66 16.89 2.68
N MET A 383 -2.09 15.86 2.07
CA MET A 383 -0.85 15.22 2.52
C MET A 383 0.34 15.99 1.93
N LEU A 384 0.87 16.96 2.68
CA LEU A 384 2.00 17.81 2.28
C LEU A 384 3.30 17.51 3.06
N GLY A 385 3.36 16.35 3.73
CA GLY A 385 4.48 15.93 4.58
C GLY A 385 4.48 16.55 5.98
N GLN A 386 3.33 17.04 6.45
CA GLN A 386 3.13 17.63 7.78
C GLN A 386 2.51 16.64 8.76
N PHE A 387 2.78 16.84 10.04
CA PHE A 387 2.02 16.27 11.15
C PHE A 387 0.70 17.04 11.31
N ARG A 388 -0.38 16.30 11.60
CA ARG A 388 -1.69 16.89 11.87
C ARG A 388 -1.95 16.82 13.37
N ILE A 389 -2.35 17.94 13.95
CA ILE A 389 -2.74 18.05 15.36
C ILE A 389 -4.23 18.35 15.39
N TYR A 390 -5.02 17.35 15.77
CA TYR A 390 -6.47 17.53 15.93
C TYR A 390 -6.81 17.91 17.37
N LEU A 391 -7.49 19.03 17.54
CA LEU A 391 -8.06 19.48 18.81
C LEU A 391 -9.54 19.10 18.82
N LEU A 392 -9.91 18.13 19.65
CA LEU A 392 -11.30 17.72 19.79
C LEU A 392 -11.91 18.42 21.01
N MET A 393 -12.97 19.19 20.80
CA MET A 393 -13.71 19.82 21.88
C MET A 393 -15.21 19.76 21.64
N TRP A 394 -15.95 19.92 22.72
CA TRP A 394 -17.40 19.86 22.65
C TRP A 394 -17.97 21.21 22.19
N ASP A 395 -17.49 22.33 22.71
CA ASP A 395 -17.94 23.68 22.34
C ASP A 395 -16.75 24.66 22.34
N VAL A 396 -16.65 25.48 21.30
CA VAL A 396 -15.52 26.40 21.10
C VAL A 396 -15.52 27.54 22.12
N GLN A 397 -16.69 28.09 22.45
CA GLN A 397 -16.81 29.23 23.37
C GLN A 397 -16.47 28.79 24.80
N GLN A 398 -16.97 27.61 25.21
CA GLN A 398 -16.70 27.08 26.54
C GLN A 398 -15.27 26.56 26.68
N SER A 399 -14.65 26.16 25.57
CA SER A 399 -13.24 25.75 25.53
C SER A 399 -12.28 26.91 25.25
N ALA A 400 -12.76 28.14 25.13
CA ALA A 400 -11.95 29.31 24.79
C ALA A 400 -10.77 29.53 25.76
N PRO A 401 -10.88 29.37 27.10
CA PRO A 401 -9.74 29.52 27.99
C PRO A 401 -8.61 28.51 27.70
N PHE A 402 -8.97 27.25 27.40
CA PHE A 402 -8.01 26.22 27.01
C PHE A 402 -7.36 26.56 25.67
N LEU A 403 -8.17 26.93 24.67
CA LEU A 403 -7.69 27.31 23.35
C LEU A 403 -6.71 28.49 23.41
N GLN A 404 -7.03 29.53 24.17
CA GLN A 404 -6.15 30.69 24.35
C GLN A 404 -4.83 30.29 25.01
N THR A 405 -4.90 29.47 26.07
CA THR A 405 -3.70 28.96 26.76
C THR A 405 -2.85 28.11 25.82
N PHE A 406 -3.47 27.21 25.07
CA PHE A 406 -2.81 26.36 24.08
C PHE A 406 -2.13 27.20 23.00
N CYS A 407 -2.87 28.13 22.38
CA CYS A 407 -2.36 29.03 21.34
C CYS A 407 -1.19 29.87 21.86
N HIS A 408 -1.30 30.46 23.05
CA HIS A 408 -0.22 31.24 23.66
C HIS A 408 1.02 30.37 23.90
N ALA A 409 0.84 29.15 24.42
CA ALA A 409 1.93 28.22 24.67
C ALA A 409 2.67 27.80 23.39
N ILE A 410 1.94 27.49 22.32
CA ILE A 410 2.59 27.09 21.05
C ILE A 410 3.18 28.28 20.30
N ALA A 411 2.62 29.49 20.44
CA ALA A 411 3.13 30.70 19.80
C ALA A 411 4.36 31.30 20.51
N GLY A 412 4.65 30.88 21.75
CA GLY A 412 5.86 31.30 22.46
C GLY A 412 7.12 31.01 21.63
N THR A 413 8.07 31.95 21.62
CA THR A 413 9.31 31.85 20.80
C THR A 413 10.15 30.63 21.16
N ASP A 414 10.16 30.26 22.43
CA ASP A 414 10.88 29.10 22.96
C ASP A 414 10.01 27.82 23.00
N SER A 415 8.83 27.84 22.40
CA SER A 415 8.03 26.62 22.27
C SER A 415 8.70 25.64 21.31
N PHE A 416 8.43 24.35 21.51
CA PHE A 416 8.91 23.31 20.62
C PHE A 416 8.37 23.49 19.19
N ILE A 417 7.10 23.89 19.06
CA ILE A 417 6.44 24.12 17.77
C ILE A 417 7.09 25.31 17.05
N SER A 418 7.34 26.42 17.73
CA SER A 418 7.95 27.62 17.15
C SER A 418 9.37 27.35 16.65
N ARG A 419 10.22 26.72 17.47
CA ARG A 419 11.60 26.40 17.06
C ARG A 419 11.64 25.46 15.85
N LEU A 420 10.83 24.41 15.86
CA LEU A 420 10.76 23.48 14.72
C LEU A 420 10.17 24.13 13.48
N SER A 421 9.16 24.98 13.63
CA SER A 421 8.56 25.70 12.50
C SER A 421 9.56 26.68 11.90
N ALA A 422 10.35 27.38 12.71
CA ALA A 422 11.44 28.25 12.22
C ALA A 422 12.50 27.46 11.44
N ALA A 423 12.97 26.32 11.98
CA ALA A 423 13.91 25.44 11.27
C ALA A 423 13.32 24.91 9.96
N ALA A 424 12.04 24.53 9.96
CA ALA A 424 11.34 24.09 8.77
C ALA A 424 11.22 25.21 7.74
N SER A 425 10.85 26.43 8.14
CA SER A 425 10.78 27.59 7.25
C SER A 425 12.11 27.87 6.57
N ALA A 426 13.22 27.85 7.31
CA ALA A 426 14.55 27.97 6.71
C ALA A 426 14.84 26.86 5.69
N SER A 427 14.53 25.60 6.03
CA SER A 427 14.74 24.45 5.15
C SER A 427 13.88 24.53 3.87
N TYR A 428 12.58 24.82 3.99
CA TYR A 428 11.66 24.95 2.85
C TYR A 428 11.90 26.21 2.01
N ALA A 429 12.48 27.27 2.57
CA ALA A 429 12.97 28.40 1.79
C ALA A 429 14.16 28.00 0.89
N SER A 430 15.09 27.19 1.42
CA SER A 430 16.23 26.69 0.63
C SER A 430 15.85 25.63 -0.40
N GLN A 431 14.86 24.78 -0.07
CA GLN A 431 14.39 23.68 -0.91
C GLN A 431 12.86 23.68 -0.93
N PRO A 432 12.25 24.55 -1.75
CA PRO A 432 10.80 24.68 -1.82
C PRO A 432 10.14 23.41 -2.35
N ARG A 433 8.84 23.26 -2.07
CA ARG A 433 8.03 22.18 -2.66
C ARG A 433 7.97 22.38 -4.17
N ALA A 434 8.06 21.29 -4.93
CA ALA A 434 7.86 21.35 -6.37
C ALA A 434 6.38 21.64 -6.66
N PRO A 435 6.04 22.77 -7.31
CA PRO A 435 4.67 23.10 -7.63
C PRO A 435 4.14 22.16 -8.73
N ALA A 436 2.83 21.96 -8.75
CA ALA A 436 2.11 21.38 -9.87
C ALA A 436 1.10 22.39 -10.44
N PRO A 437 0.74 22.31 -11.74
CA PRO A 437 -0.25 23.22 -12.33
C PRO A 437 -1.59 23.23 -11.58
N GLU A 438 -1.98 22.10 -10.97
CA GLU A 438 -3.24 22.00 -10.22
C GLU A 438 -3.21 22.66 -8.84
N ASP A 439 -2.03 23.08 -8.35
CA ASP A 439 -1.89 23.73 -7.05
C ASP A 439 -2.63 25.08 -7.01
N VAL A 440 -2.94 25.68 -8.17
CA VAL A 440 -3.84 26.85 -8.28
C VAL A 440 -5.24 26.55 -7.73
N TYR A 441 -5.73 25.31 -7.87
CA TYR A 441 -7.06 24.92 -7.38
C TYR A 441 -7.02 24.44 -5.93
N SER A 442 -5.98 23.71 -5.54
CA SER A 442 -5.87 23.15 -4.19
C SER A 442 -5.28 24.11 -3.16
N ARG A 443 -4.54 25.15 -3.61
CA ARG A 443 -3.90 26.19 -2.80
C ARG A 443 -3.19 25.62 -1.56
N PRO A 444 -2.16 24.76 -1.71
CA PRO A 444 -1.49 24.07 -0.61
C PRO A 444 -0.99 25.01 0.50
N GLU A 445 -0.65 26.24 0.15
CA GLU A 445 -0.20 27.29 1.07
C GLU A 445 -1.19 27.56 2.22
N ARG A 446 -2.50 27.33 2.01
CA ARG A 446 -3.53 27.46 3.06
C ARG A 446 -3.28 26.56 4.27
N TYR A 447 -2.58 25.44 4.07
CA TYR A 447 -2.32 24.45 5.10
C TYR A 447 -0.93 24.57 5.72
N THR A 448 -0.13 25.53 5.26
CA THR A 448 1.27 25.69 5.69
C THR A 448 1.57 27.07 6.26
N VAL A 449 0.56 27.92 6.47
CA VAL A 449 0.71 29.30 6.95
C VAL A 449 1.38 29.34 8.34
N VAL A 450 0.89 28.55 9.29
CA VAL A 450 1.49 28.45 10.63
C VAL A 450 2.84 27.73 10.61
N SER A 451 2.94 26.64 9.85
CA SER A 451 4.13 25.80 9.85
C SER A 451 4.19 24.90 8.62
N HIS A 452 5.39 24.67 8.08
CA HIS A 452 5.61 23.62 7.08
C HIS A 452 5.70 22.20 7.66
N LEU A 453 5.68 22.05 9.00
CA LEU A 453 5.72 20.76 9.70
C LEU A 453 4.42 20.39 10.38
N PHE A 454 3.61 21.36 10.80
CA PHE A 454 2.38 21.11 11.55
C PHE A 454 1.18 21.75 10.87
N THR A 455 0.05 21.04 10.86
CA THR A 455 -1.26 21.58 10.49
C THR A 455 -2.23 21.29 11.63
N PHE A 456 -2.96 22.29 12.08
CA PHE A 456 -3.92 22.15 13.17
C PHE A 456 -5.34 22.04 12.62
N GLY A 457 -6.10 21.09 13.14
CA GLY A 457 -7.53 20.93 12.85
C GLY A 457 -8.32 20.96 14.16
N LEU A 458 -9.22 21.91 14.30
CA LEU A 458 -10.15 22.02 15.40
C LEU A 458 -11.46 21.31 15.03
N ILE A 459 -11.87 20.33 15.84
CA ILE A 459 -13.13 19.61 15.70
C ILE A 459 -14.02 19.96 16.89
N SER A 460 -15.15 20.60 16.61
CA SER A 460 -16.14 21.00 17.63
C SER A 460 -17.50 20.37 17.38
N LYS A 461 -18.37 20.30 18.41
CA LYS A 461 -19.75 19.79 18.27
C LYS A 461 -20.76 20.91 18.55
N PHE A 462 -21.47 21.36 17.51
CA PHE A 462 -22.58 22.29 17.70
C PHE A 462 -23.89 21.64 17.26
N LEU A 463 -24.90 21.58 18.14
CA LEU A 463 -26.23 21.03 17.85
C LEU A 463 -26.24 19.64 17.15
N ARG A 464 -25.37 18.71 17.60
CA ARG A 464 -25.15 17.35 17.04
C ARG A 464 -24.43 17.27 15.68
N ILE A 465 -23.90 18.38 15.17
CA ILE A 465 -23.05 18.42 13.97
C ILE A 465 -21.59 18.64 14.39
N LEU A 466 -20.66 17.88 13.81
CA LEU A 466 -19.21 18.09 14.00
C LEU A 466 -18.70 19.11 12.99
N TYR A 467 -18.05 20.17 13.46
CA TYR A 467 -17.43 21.20 12.63
C TYR A 467 -15.90 21.02 12.59
N LEU A 468 -15.30 21.10 11.41
CA LEU A 468 -13.85 21.16 11.23
C LEU A 468 -13.42 22.57 10.84
N GLU A 469 -12.61 23.19 11.69
CA GLU A 469 -11.89 24.43 11.44
C GLU A 469 -10.41 24.11 11.28
N ILE A 470 -9.83 24.45 10.14
CA ILE A 470 -8.39 24.32 9.95
C ILE A 470 -7.79 25.67 10.31
N ALA A 471 -6.93 25.70 11.33
CA ALA A 471 -6.24 26.93 11.68
C ALA A 471 -5.32 27.29 10.51
N CYS A 472 -5.70 28.34 9.79
CA CYS A 472 -4.85 29.01 8.81
C CYS A 472 -3.90 29.94 9.55
#